data_AF-A0AAD3DJK9-F1
#
_entry.id   AF-A0AAD3DJK9-F1
#
_cell.length_a   1.000
_cell.length_b   1.000
_cell.length_c   1.000
_cell.angle_alpha   90.00
_cell.angle_beta   90.00
_cell.angle_gamma   90.00
#
_symmetry.space_group_name_H-M   'P 1'
#
loop_
_entity.id
_entity.type
_entity.pdbx_description
1 polymer ?
#
loop_
_entity_poly.entity_id
_entity_poly.type
_entity_poly.pdbx_seq_one_letter_code
_entity_poly.pdbx_strand_id
1 'polypeptide(L)'
;MKNENLLFSADNSRCAAYDFQYTGRSYGVRDVVYLFASSVDSAVLDSKEAEYLSYYHSQLQERLLVIGGGSGAEDGSSGADAAARYHAGVMRRHFELALLDYVRFMAGWGMWGSGLDWAVRRAREVLPRVQQLLR
;
A
#
# COMPACT_ATOMS: atom_id res chain seq x y z
N MET A 1 3.01 -6.90 -3.86
CA MET A 1 1.99 -7.88 -4.31
C MET A 1 1.60 -7.65 -5.79
N LYS A 2 1.49 -8.69 -6.62
CA LYS A 2 1.01 -8.65 -8.02
C LYS A 2 -0.22 -9.58 -8.18
N ASN A 3 -1.07 -9.39 -9.18
CA ASN A 3 -2.28 -10.19 -9.42
C ASN A 3 -2.00 -11.69 -9.58
N GLU A 4 -0.88 -12.09 -10.18
CA GLU A 4 -0.52 -13.53 -10.26
C GLU A 4 -0.05 -14.11 -8.92
N ASN A 5 -0.07 -13.35 -7.84
CA ASN A 5 0.17 -13.80 -6.47
C ASN A 5 -1.13 -13.76 -5.63
N LEU A 6 -2.28 -13.53 -6.28
CA LEU A 6 -3.61 -13.50 -5.67
C LEU A 6 -4.51 -14.53 -6.33
N LEU A 7 -5.10 -15.42 -5.54
CA LEU A 7 -6.12 -16.36 -5.98
C LEU A 7 -7.49 -15.90 -5.49
N PHE A 8 -8.49 -15.93 -6.37
CA PHE A 8 -9.86 -15.58 -6.04
C PHE A 8 -10.76 -16.83 -6.05
N SER A 9 -11.77 -16.86 -5.18
CA SER A 9 -12.86 -17.84 -5.30
C SER A 9 -13.68 -17.57 -6.56
N ALA A 10 -14.39 -18.58 -7.08
CA ALA A 10 -15.16 -18.46 -8.32
C ALA A 10 -16.24 -17.37 -8.28
N ASP A 11 -16.76 -17.06 -7.10
CA ASP A 11 -17.74 -16.01 -6.82
C ASP A 11 -17.10 -14.66 -6.44
N ASN A 12 -15.76 -14.56 -6.44
CA ASN A 12 -14.97 -13.41 -5.99
C ASN A 12 -15.22 -12.95 -4.55
N SER A 13 -15.88 -13.77 -3.70
CA SER A 13 -16.17 -13.41 -2.30
C SER A 13 -14.96 -13.55 -1.38
N ARG A 14 -13.94 -14.31 -1.80
CA ARG A 14 -12.72 -14.58 -1.03
C ARG A 14 -11.50 -14.48 -1.92
N CYS A 15 -10.39 -14.10 -1.32
CA CYS A 15 -9.08 -14.18 -1.96
C CYS A 15 -8.02 -14.70 -0.98
N ALA A 16 -6.96 -15.28 -1.54
CA ALA A 16 -5.77 -15.67 -0.81
C ALA A 16 -4.53 -15.13 -1.52
N ALA A 17 -3.59 -14.59 -0.75
CA ALA A 17 -2.26 -14.25 -1.24
C ALA A 17 -1.34 -15.48 -1.13
N TYR A 18 -0.50 -15.69 -2.14
CA TYR A 18 0.51 -16.73 -2.17
C TYR A 18 1.84 -16.19 -2.73
N ASP A 19 2.86 -17.05 -2.80
CA ASP A 19 4.21 -16.70 -3.25
C ASP A 19 4.88 -15.58 -2.43
N PHE A 20 5.29 -15.94 -1.21
CA PHE A 20 5.92 -15.05 -0.23
C PHE A 20 7.45 -14.96 -0.35
N GLN A 21 8.00 -15.28 -1.52
CA GLN A 21 9.45 -15.30 -1.75
C GLN A 21 10.13 -13.92 -1.60
N TYR A 22 9.38 -12.82 -1.74
CA TYR A 22 9.86 -11.44 -1.59
C TYR A 22 9.25 -10.72 -0.38
N THR A 23 9.24 -11.38 0.78
CA THR A 23 8.80 -10.78 2.04
C THR A 23 9.92 -10.02 2.75
N GLY A 24 9.56 -9.03 3.57
CA GLY A 24 10.51 -8.24 4.33
C GLY A 24 9.83 -7.17 5.19
N ARG A 25 10.63 -6.35 5.89
CA ARG A 25 10.12 -5.25 6.71
C ARG A 25 9.99 -3.98 5.87
N SER A 26 8.80 -3.39 5.84
CA SER A 26 8.53 -2.12 5.18
C SER A 26 7.25 -1.49 5.74
N TYR A 27 6.81 -0.37 5.15
CA TYR A 27 5.46 0.14 5.39
C TYR A 27 4.42 -0.80 4.76
N GLY A 28 3.33 -1.07 5.48
CA GLY A 28 2.27 -1.98 4.98
C GLY A 28 1.66 -1.56 3.63
N VAL A 29 1.67 -0.25 3.35
CA VAL A 29 1.22 0.32 2.07
C VAL A 29 2.13 0.01 0.88
N ARG A 30 3.33 -0.53 1.09
CA ARG A 30 4.19 -0.96 -0.02
C ARG A 30 3.53 -2.02 -0.88
N ASP A 31 2.81 -2.96 -0.27
CA ASP A 31 2.07 -3.97 -1.03
C ASP A 31 0.94 -3.36 -1.86
N VAL A 32 0.30 -2.31 -1.35
CA VAL A 32 -0.75 -1.56 -2.07
C VAL A 32 -0.15 -0.85 -3.28
N VAL A 33 1.02 -0.20 -3.13
CA VAL A 33 1.74 0.43 -4.26
C VAL A 33 2.07 -0.60 -5.34
N TYR A 34 2.65 -1.74 -4.96
CA TYR A 34 2.98 -2.79 -5.92
C TYR A 34 1.72 -3.32 -6.61
N LEU A 35 0.63 -3.54 -5.87
CA LEU A 35 -0.63 -4.02 -6.45
C LEU A 35 -1.19 -3.01 -7.45
N PHE A 36 -1.21 -1.73 -7.10
CA PHE A 36 -1.69 -0.68 -7.99
C PHE A 36 -0.84 -0.61 -9.26
N ALA A 37 0.48 -0.43 -9.11
CA ALA A 37 1.36 -0.21 -10.24
C ALA A 37 1.49 -1.43 -11.17
N SER A 38 1.41 -2.65 -10.63
CA SER A 38 1.58 -3.86 -11.43
C SER A 38 0.28 -4.41 -12.01
N SER A 39 -0.86 -4.19 -11.36
CA SER A 39 -2.08 -4.99 -11.61
C SER A 39 -3.39 -4.21 -11.72
N VAL A 40 -3.40 -2.90 -11.47
CA VAL A 40 -4.60 -2.08 -11.66
C VAL A 40 -4.38 -1.13 -12.82
N ASP A 41 -5.36 -1.06 -13.73
CA ASP A 41 -5.29 -0.17 -14.88
C ASP A 41 -5.12 1.30 -14.47
N SER A 42 -4.25 2.01 -15.19
CA SER A 42 -3.92 3.40 -14.87
C SER A 42 -5.13 4.34 -14.92
N ALA A 43 -6.08 4.13 -15.83
CA ALA A 43 -7.30 4.96 -15.92
C ALA A 43 -8.26 4.70 -14.75
N VAL A 44 -8.28 3.48 -14.21
CA VAL A 44 -9.01 3.18 -12.97
C VAL A 44 -8.36 3.94 -11.81
N LEU A 45 -7.04 3.88 -11.68
CA LEU A 45 -6.33 4.56 -10.59
C LEU A 45 -6.49 6.08 -10.63
N ASP A 46 -6.54 6.69 -11.82
CA ASP A 46 -6.79 8.13 -11.97
C ASP A 46 -8.11 8.59 -11.33
N SER A 47 -9.11 7.71 -11.28
CA SER A 47 -10.43 8.04 -10.71
C SER A 47 -10.68 7.40 -9.34
N LYS A 48 -9.97 6.32 -8.99
CA LYS A 48 -10.26 5.48 -7.81
C LYS A 48 -9.16 5.44 -6.76
N GLU A 49 -7.97 6.00 -7.00
CA GLU A 49 -6.85 5.97 -6.03
C GLU A 49 -7.29 6.41 -4.63
N ALA A 50 -7.98 7.56 -4.52
CA ALA A 50 -8.43 8.10 -3.24
C ALA A 50 -9.42 7.15 -2.54
N GLU A 51 -10.39 6.62 -3.27
CA GLU A 51 -11.40 5.68 -2.75
C GLU A 51 -10.75 4.39 -2.23
N TYR A 52 -9.84 3.80 -3.01
CA TYR A 52 -9.15 2.57 -2.62
C TYR A 52 -8.23 2.77 -1.42
N LEU A 53 -7.52 3.91 -1.34
CA LEU A 53 -6.69 4.22 -0.18
C LEU A 53 -7.54 4.47 1.07
N SER A 54 -8.67 5.17 0.95
CA SER A 54 -9.61 5.36 2.06
C SER A 54 -10.17 4.02 2.54
N TYR A 55 -10.55 3.13 1.63
CA TYR A 55 -11.02 1.79 1.97
C TYR A 55 -9.94 0.94 2.66
N TYR A 56 -8.72 0.92 2.11
CA TYR A 56 -7.61 0.22 2.75
C TYR A 56 -7.33 0.75 4.17
N HIS A 57 -7.33 2.08 4.35
CA HIS A 57 -7.15 2.70 5.66
C HIS A 57 -8.25 2.30 6.64
N SER A 58 -9.53 2.35 6.23
CA SER A 58 -10.64 1.99 7.11
C SER A 58 -10.56 0.53 7.56
N GLN A 59 -10.28 -0.39 6.61
CA GLN A 59 -10.10 -1.80 6.95
C GLN A 59 -8.91 -2.03 7.89
N LEU A 60 -7.79 -1.33 7.68
CA LEU A 60 -6.63 -1.42 8.58
C LEU A 60 -6.98 -0.92 9.99
N GLN A 61 -7.66 0.22 10.11
CA GLN A 61 -8.07 0.80 11.39
C GLN A 61 -9.00 -0.16 12.16
N GLU A 62 -10.01 -0.70 11.49
CA GLU A 62 -10.94 -1.68 12.07
C GLU A 62 -10.17 -2.90 12.61
N ARG A 63 -9.24 -3.45 11.83
CA ARG A 63 -8.46 -4.63 12.24
C ARG A 63 -7.49 -4.34 13.38
N LEU A 64 -6.88 -3.16 13.43
CA LEU A 64 -6.02 -2.76 14.55
C LEU A 64 -6.79 -2.69 15.87
N LEU A 65 -8.03 -2.19 15.84
CA LEU A 65 -8.91 -2.15 17.02
C LEU A 65 -9.29 -3.56 17.51
N VAL A 66 -9.55 -4.49 16.57
CA VAL A 66 -9.90 -5.87 16.90
C VAL A 66 -8.69 -6.65 17.45
N ILE A 67 -7.53 -6.53 16.80
CA ILE A 67 -6.34 -7.34 17.13
C ILE A 67 -5.62 -6.79 18.36
N GLY A 68 -5.49 -5.46 18.48
CA GLY A 68 -4.78 -4.82 19.59
C GLY A 68 -5.59 -4.70 20.90
N GLY A 69 -6.75 -5.37 20.98
CA GLY A 69 -7.41 -5.69 22.25
C GLY A 69 -6.78 -6.93 22.95
N GLY A 70 -5.94 -7.70 22.25
CA GLY A 70 -5.09 -8.73 22.82
C GLY A 70 -3.70 -8.20 23.14
N SER A 71 -3.13 -8.62 24.27
CA SER A 71 -1.84 -8.22 24.86
C SER A 71 -0.60 -8.59 24.01
N GLY A 72 -0.51 -8.13 22.77
CA GLY A 72 0.50 -8.56 21.79
C GLY A 72 1.51 -7.51 21.32
N ALA A 73 1.40 -6.26 21.76
CA ALA A 73 2.38 -5.23 21.39
C ALA A 73 3.62 -5.32 22.29
N GLU A 74 4.81 -5.50 21.69
CA GLU A 74 6.09 -5.57 22.41
C GLU A 74 6.38 -4.29 23.23
N ASP A 75 5.81 -3.15 22.83
CA ASP A 75 5.95 -1.85 23.48
C ASP A 75 4.81 -1.52 24.47
N GLY A 76 3.88 -2.46 24.69
CA GLY A 76 2.72 -2.28 25.58
C GLY A 76 1.61 -1.38 25.03
N SER A 77 1.70 -0.93 23.77
CA SER A 77 0.69 -0.05 23.18
C SER A 77 -0.59 -0.80 22.79
N SER A 78 -1.75 -0.15 22.94
CA SER A 78 -3.03 -0.75 22.56
C SER A 78 -3.28 -0.66 21.05
N GLY A 79 -4.23 -1.47 20.55
CA GLY A 79 -4.73 -1.35 19.17
C GLY A 79 -5.29 0.04 18.87
N ALA A 80 -5.93 0.68 19.85
CA ALA A 80 -6.42 2.05 19.74
C ALA A 80 -5.27 3.06 19.59
N ASP A 81 -4.17 2.89 20.34
CA ASP A 81 -2.99 3.75 20.22
C ASP A 81 -2.29 3.57 18.86
N ALA A 82 -2.21 2.34 18.36
CA ALA A 82 -1.69 2.05 17.03
C ALA A 82 -2.57 2.68 15.94
N ALA A 83 -3.89 2.53 16.03
CA ALA A 83 -4.86 3.10 15.10
C ALA A 83 -4.76 4.63 15.07
N ALA A 84 -4.72 5.29 16.23
CA ALA A 84 -4.58 6.74 16.37
C ALA A 84 -3.24 7.27 15.80
N ARG A 85 -2.13 6.57 16.08
CA ARG A 85 -0.80 6.93 15.53
C ARG A 85 -0.74 6.78 14.01
N TYR A 86 -1.42 5.78 13.44
CA TYR A 86 -1.41 5.50 12.01
C TYR A 86 -2.63 6.09 11.27
N HIS A 87 -2.90 7.37 11.48
CA HIS A 87 -3.99 8.07 10.79
C HIS A 87 -3.73 8.26 9.28
N ALA A 88 -4.75 8.65 8.52
CA ALA A 88 -4.71 8.69 7.05
C ALA A 88 -3.55 9.52 6.47
N GLY A 89 -3.18 10.62 7.12
CA GLY A 89 -2.03 11.45 6.72
C GLY A 89 -0.68 10.73 6.80
N VAL A 90 -0.46 9.92 7.85
CA VAL A 90 0.75 9.08 7.98
C VAL A 90 0.75 8.00 6.91
N MET A 91 -0.38 7.32 6.71
CA MET A 91 -0.52 6.31 5.66
C MET A 91 -0.24 6.91 4.27
N ARG A 92 -0.78 8.09 3.96
CA ARG A 92 -0.55 8.77 2.69
C ARG A 92 0.92 9.09 2.47
N ARG A 93 1.61 9.62 3.50
CA ARG A 93 3.05 9.89 3.45
C ARG A 93 3.85 8.62 3.15
N HIS A 94 3.55 7.52 3.85
CA HIS A 94 4.20 6.24 3.61
C HIS A 94 3.91 5.67 2.22
N PHE A 95 2.69 5.83 1.71
CA PHE A 95 2.31 5.38 0.38
C PHE A 95 3.10 6.14 -0.69
N GLU A 96 3.21 7.46 -0.55
CA GLU A 96 3.97 8.31 -1.47
C GLU A 96 5.47 7.99 -1.45
N LEU A 97 6.06 7.73 -0.28
CA LEU A 97 7.44 7.25 -0.19
C LEU A 97 7.63 5.87 -0.83
N ALA A 98 6.72 4.93 -0.57
CA ALA A 98 6.76 3.59 -1.15
C ALA A 98 6.58 3.62 -2.67
N LEU A 99 5.78 4.54 -3.20
CA LEU A 99 5.62 4.77 -4.64
C LEU A 99 6.91 5.29 -5.27
N LEU A 100 7.56 6.28 -4.66
CA LEU A 100 8.85 6.78 -5.14
C LEU A 100 9.90 5.67 -5.15
N ASP A 101 9.97 4.86 -4.08
CA ASP A 101 10.89 3.71 -4.02
C ASP A 101 10.59 2.66 -5.09
N TYR A 102 9.31 2.34 -5.30
CA TYR A 102 8.87 1.44 -6.37
C TYR A 102 9.33 1.92 -7.74
N VAL A 103 9.03 3.18 -8.10
CA VAL A 103 9.41 3.73 -9.41
C VAL A 103 10.94 3.79 -9.57
N ARG A 104 11.67 4.16 -8.51
CA ARG A 104 13.15 4.12 -8.49
C ARG A 104 13.68 2.72 -8.78
N PHE A 105 13.12 1.70 -8.12
CA PHE A 105 13.51 0.30 -8.34
C PHE A 105 13.20 -0.15 -9.77
N MET A 106 12.00 0.11 -10.26
CA MET A 106 11.57 -0.30 -11.60
C MET A 106 12.35 0.40 -12.72
N ALA A 107 12.84 1.62 -12.49
CA ALA A 107 13.72 2.30 -13.43
C ALA A 107 15.06 1.57 -13.66
N GLY A 108 15.55 0.83 -12.67
CA GLY A 108 16.77 0.01 -12.80
C GLY A 108 16.52 -1.45 -13.18
N TRP A 109 15.31 -1.96 -12.93
CA TRP A 109 14.95 -3.37 -13.16
C TRP A 109 14.21 -3.60 -14.49
N GLY A 110 13.44 -2.62 -14.95
CA GLY A 110 12.56 -2.70 -16.12
C GLY A 110 11.14 -2.24 -15.77
N MET A 111 10.55 -1.43 -16.64
CA MET A 111 9.23 -0.82 -16.43
C MET A 111 8.13 -1.68 -17.04
N TRP A 112 7.29 -2.30 -16.21
CA TRP A 112 6.14 -3.12 -16.62
C TRP A 112 5.01 -3.05 -15.59
N GLY A 113 3.79 -3.43 -16.02
CA GLY A 113 2.59 -3.40 -15.18
C GLY A 113 1.47 -2.55 -15.77
N SER A 114 0.22 -2.89 -15.48
CA SER A 114 -0.96 -2.16 -16.00
C SER A 114 -1.15 -0.77 -15.37
N GLY A 115 -0.61 -0.55 -14.17
CA GLY A 115 -0.64 0.73 -13.46
C GLY A 115 0.64 1.54 -13.62
N LEU A 116 1.55 1.15 -14.52
CA LEU A 116 2.86 1.77 -14.64
C LEU A 116 2.79 3.27 -15.01
N ASP A 117 1.93 3.63 -15.96
CA ASP A 117 1.81 5.02 -16.42
C ASP A 117 1.27 5.92 -15.30
N TRP A 118 0.29 5.43 -14.55
CA TRP A 118 -0.16 6.08 -13.31
C TRP A 118 1.00 6.21 -12.31
N ALA A 119 1.76 5.15 -12.05
CA ALA A 119 2.83 5.15 -11.07
C ALA A 119 3.92 6.18 -11.40
N VAL A 120 4.33 6.26 -12.68
CA VAL A 120 5.34 7.21 -13.15
C VAL A 120 4.83 8.65 -13.08
N ARG A 121 3.59 8.93 -13.51
CA ARG A 121 3.01 10.28 -13.36
C ARG A 121 2.91 10.69 -11.90
N ARG A 122 2.32 9.83 -11.07
CA ARG A 122 2.14 10.11 -9.64
C ARG A 122 3.49 10.29 -8.94
N ALA A 123 4.50 9.50 -9.26
CA ALA A 123 5.86 9.70 -8.76
C ALA A 123 6.44 11.06 -9.17
N ARG A 124 6.25 11.50 -10.42
CA ARG A 124 6.69 12.83 -10.88
C ARG A 124 5.98 13.97 -10.15
N GLU A 125 4.71 13.82 -9.79
CA GLU A 125 3.96 14.81 -8.99
C GLU A 125 4.43 14.88 -7.53
N VAL A 126 4.85 13.75 -6.98
CA VAL A 126 5.27 13.62 -5.57
C VAL A 126 6.73 14.06 -5.39
N LEU A 127 7.61 13.71 -6.35
CA LEU A 127 9.06 13.89 -6.26
C LEU A 127 9.51 15.30 -5.83
N PRO A 128 8.93 16.42 -6.31
CA PRO A 128 9.32 17.77 -5.89
C PRO A 128 9.17 18.02 -4.38
N ARG A 129 8.37 17.23 -3.68
CA ARG A 129 8.09 17.36 -2.24
C ARG A 129 8.70 16.25 -1.40
N VAL A 130 9.57 15.40 -1.96
CA VAL A 130 10.15 14.24 -1.25
C VAL A 130 10.82 14.62 0.08
N GLN A 131 11.48 15.77 0.16
CA GLN A 131 12.11 16.24 1.40
C GLN A 131 11.11 16.50 2.53
N GLN A 132 9.87 16.85 2.20
CA GLN A 132 8.79 17.06 3.19
C GLN A 132 8.24 15.73 3.70
N LEU A 133 8.34 14.65 2.91
CA LEU A 133 7.90 13.31 3.29
C LEU A 133 8.87 12.61 4.24
N LEU A 134 10.14 13.03 4.27
CA LEU A 134 11.19 12.46 5.12
C LEU A 134 11.28 13.11 6.52
N ARG A 135 10.46 14.14 6.77
CA ARG A 135 10.31 14.81 8.06
C ARG A 135 9.08 14.29 8.77
#